data_AF-S3YF31-F1
#
_entry.id   AF-S3YF31-F1
#
_cell.length_a   1.000
_cell.length_b   1.000
_cell.length_c   1.000
_cell.angle_alpha   90.00
_cell.angle_beta   90.00
_cell.angle_gamma   90.00
#
_symmetry.space_group_name_H-M   'P 1'
#
loop_
_entity.id
_entity.type
_entity.pdbx_description
1 polymer ?
#
loop_
_entity_poly.entity_id
_entity_poly.type
_entity_poly.pdbx_seq_one_letter_code
_entity_poly.pdbx_strand_id
1 'polypeptide(L)'
;MAVNGVCLTALSDPGLPAGFAADVMGETLERTNIGSLSPGDVVNLERCTKLGERLDGHIVQGHVDATGMVEIIEPQGEWTRMRILVPDRLADQIAEKGSITVDGVSLTVTAVNQPGTSAWFEVGLIPVTLTSTRLGGLHVGDRVNVETDVLAKYVARLLAVGGAR
;
A
#
# COMPACT_ATOMS: atom_id res chain seq x y z
N MET A 1 -5.24 10.06 -9.79
CA MET A 1 -5.11 10.31 -8.34
C MET A 1 -5.00 8.96 -7.67
N ALA A 2 -4.07 8.76 -6.76
CA ALA A 2 -4.07 7.57 -5.91
C ALA A 2 -4.94 7.83 -4.67
N VAL A 3 -5.86 6.91 -4.37
CA VAL A 3 -6.67 6.91 -3.14
C VAL A 3 -6.36 5.65 -2.37
N ASN A 4 -5.79 5.75 -1.17
CA ASN A 4 -5.24 4.60 -0.42
C ASN A 4 -4.35 3.70 -1.32
N GLY A 5 -3.55 4.30 -2.19
CA GLY A 5 -2.69 3.57 -3.13
C GLY A 5 -3.40 2.94 -4.32
N VAL A 6 -4.70 3.19 -4.54
CA VAL A 6 -5.42 2.76 -5.75
C VAL A 6 -5.41 3.89 -6.78
N CYS A 7 -4.85 3.64 -7.96
CA CYS A 7 -4.87 4.61 -9.06
C CYS A 7 -6.29 4.74 -9.62
N LEU A 8 -6.86 5.95 -9.50
CA LEU A 8 -8.19 6.30 -9.98
C LEU A 8 -8.12 7.51 -10.93
N THR A 9 -8.93 7.45 -11.99
CA THR A 9 -9.03 8.52 -13.00
C THR A 9 -10.11 9.51 -12.57
N ALA A 10 -9.74 10.79 -12.50
CA ALA A 10 -10.68 11.85 -12.16
C ALA A 10 -11.75 11.99 -13.25
N LEU A 11 -13.01 12.12 -12.83
CA LEU A 11 -14.08 12.56 -13.70
C LEU A 11 -13.90 14.05 -14.02
N SER A 12 -14.25 14.43 -15.24
CA SER A 12 -14.39 15.84 -15.60
C SER A 12 -15.81 16.26 -15.28
N ASP A 13 -15.99 16.91 -14.13
CA ASP A 13 -17.28 17.45 -13.70
C ASP A 13 -17.13 18.91 -13.24
N PRO A 14 -17.58 19.89 -14.05
CA PRO A 14 -17.52 21.31 -13.70
C PRO A 14 -18.50 21.71 -12.59
N GLY A 15 -19.46 20.85 -12.24
CA GLY A 15 -20.41 21.05 -11.13
C GLY A 15 -19.94 20.45 -9.80
N LEU A 16 -18.83 19.72 -9.78
CA LEU A 16 -18.31 19.12 -8.55
C LEU A 16 -17.85 20.23 -7.58
N PRO A 17 -18.27 20.21 -6.29
CA PRO A 17 -17.65 21.06 -5.28
C PRO A 17 -16.15 20.72 -5.15
N ALA A 18 -15.39 21.56 -4.45
CA ALA A 18 -13.95 21.33 -4.24
C ALA A 18 -13.70 19.88 -3.77
N GLY A 19 -13.08 19.06 -4.63
CA GLY A 19 -13.01 17.62 -4.41
C GLY A 19 -12.54 16.84 -5.62
N PHE A 20 -12.61 15.52 -5.50
CA PHE A 20 -12.24 14.54 -6.52
C PHE A 20 -13.34 13.49 -6.61
N ALA A 21 -13.75 13.16 -7.83
CA ALA A 21 -14.68 12.07 -8.12
C ALA A 21 -14.05 11.15 -9.17
N ALA A 22 -14.31 9.84 -9.08
CA ALA A 22 -13.82 8.83 -9.99
C ALA A 22 -14.83 7.68 -10.08
N ASP A 23 -14.95 7.08 -11.26
CA ASP A 23 -15.57 5.77 -11.40
C ASP A 23 -14.59 4.70 -10.92
N VAL A 24 -15.12 3.71 -10.21
CA VAL A 24 -14.35 2.59 -9.67
C VAL A 24 -14.90 1.30 -10.25
N MET A 25 -14.03 0.48 -10.83
CA MET A 25 -14.42 -0.82 -11.35
C MET A 25 -14.87 -1.75 -10.21
N GLY A 26 -15.83 -2.64 -10.47
CA GLY A 26 -16.30 -3.62 -9.47
C GLY A 26 -15.15 -4.45 -8.89
N GLU A 27 -14.24 -4.92 -9.75
CA GLU A 27 -13.03 -5.63 -9.32
C GLU A 27 -12.18 -4.83 -8.32
N THR A 28 -12.04 -3.52 -8.53
CA THR A 28 -11.30 -2.63 -7.63
C THR A 28 -12.00 -2.51 -6.29
N LEU A 29 -13.34 -2.43 -6.28
CA LEU A 29 -14.11 -2.40 -5.03
C LEU A 29 -13.94 -3.69 -4.23
N GLU A 30 -13.87 -4.84 -4.90
CA GLU A 30 -13.71 -6.15 -4.24
C GLU A 30 -12.28 -6.41 -3.75
N ARG A 31 -11.28 -5.98 -4.52
CA ARG A 31 -9.86 -6.30 -4.27
C ARG A 31 -9.11 -5.30 -3.41
N THR A 32 -9.74 -4.19 -3.04
CA THR A 32 -9.10 -3.11 -2.28
C THR A 32 -10.00 -2.68 -1.11
N ASN A 33 -9.48 -1.86 -0.21
CA ASN A 33 -10.28 -1.26 0.87
C ASN A 33 -11.22 -0.14 0.39
N ILE A 34 -11.20 0.22 -0.90
CA ILE A 34 -12.09 1.25 -1.46
C ILE A 34 -13.56 0.84 -1.35
N GLY A 35 -13.87 -0.44 -1.57
CA GLY A 35 -15.25 -0.95 -1.49
C GLY A 35 -15.86 -0.92 -0.09
N SER A 36 -15.04 -0.77 0.96
CA SER A 36 -15.49 -0.64 2.34
C SER A 36 -15.63 0.81 2.83
N LEU A 37 -15.26 1.80 2.01
CA LEU A 37 -15.30 3.19 2.42
C LEU A 37 -16.73 3.71 2.58
N SER A 38 -16.94 4.50 3.63
CA SER A 38 -18.18 5.22 3.91
C SER A 38 -17.94 6.74 3.97
N PRO A 39 -18.97 7.56 3.75
CA PRO A 39 -18.85 9.01 3.94
C PRO A 39 -18.30 9.36 5.33
N GLY A 40 -17.23 10.16 5.36
CA GLY A 40 -16.53 10.55 6.59
C GLY A 40 -15.22 9.79 6.83
N ASP A 41 -14.96 8.71 6.09
CA ASP A 41 -13.70 7.98 6.20
C ASP A 41 -12.51 8.82 5.73
N VAL A 42 -11.42 8.74 6.49
CA VAL A 42 -10.13 9.36 6.13
C VAL A 42 -9.44 8.50 5.09
N VAL A 43 -8.88 9.09 4.03
CA VAL A 43 -8.11 8.37 2.99
C VAL A 43 -6.79 9.06 2.73
N ASN A 44 -5.79 8.29 2.31
CA ASN A 44 -4.55 8.83 1.77
C ASN A 44 -4.79 9.26 0.31
N LEU A 45 -4.29 10.44 -0.06
CA LEU A 45 -4.36 10.96 -1.42
C LEU A 45 -2.97 11.33 -1.93
N GLU A 46 -2.64 10.86 -3.14
CA GLU A 46 -1.40 11.24 -3.82
C GLU A 46 -1.67 11.56 -5.30
N ARG A 47 -1.16 12.71 -5.75
CA ARG A 47 -1.24 13.09 -7.17
C ARG A 47 -0.17 12.36 -7.96
N CYS A 48 -0.48 12.01 -9.20
CA CYS A 48 0.51 11.47 -10.12
C CYS A 48 1.69 12.44 -10.27
N THR A 49 2.90 11.93 -10.09
CA THR A 49 4.13 12.72 -10.23
C THR A 49 4.32 13.17 -11.68
N LYS A 50 4.60 14.46 -11.89
CA LYS A 50 4.91 14.97 -13.23
C LYS A 50 6.31 14.52 -13.64
N LEU A 51 6.52 14.37 -14.95
CA LEU A 51 7.84 14.08 -15.48
C LEU A 51 8.86 15.15 -15.03
N GLY A 52 9.99 14.71 -14.49
CA GLY A 52 11.07 15.58 -14.01
C GLY A 52 10.91 16.10 -12.59
N GLU A 53 9.81 15.78 -11.91
CA GLU A 53 9.64 16.09 -10.49
C GLU A 53 10.40 15.11 -9.59
N ARG A 54 10.51 15.47 -8.31
CA ARG A 54 11.16 14.62 -7.31
C ARG A 54 10.32 13.37 -7.06
N LEU A 55 10.97 12.21 -7.15
CA LEU A 55 10.47 10.94 -6.65
C LEU A 55 11.11 10.71 -5.29
N ASP A 56 10.33 10.89 -4.22
CA ASP A 56 10.72 10.56 -2.86
C ASP A 56 10.06 9.23 -2.48
N GLY A 57 10.79 8.33 -1.81
CA GLY A 57 10.37 6.93 -1.63
C GLY A 57 10.77 6.01 -2.81
N HIS A 58 9.80 5.23 -3.33
CA HIS A 58 10.01 4.28 -4.44
C HIS A 58 8.93 4.42 -5.52
N ILE A 59 9.05 3.66 -6.61
CA ILE A 59 8.06 3.67 -7.69
C ILE A 59 6.79 2.95 -7.24
N VAL A 60 5.71 3.73 -7.07
CA VAL A 60 4.36 3.25 -6.77
C VAL A 60 3.50 3.43 -8.02
N GLN A 61 2.91 2.35 -8.52
CA GLN A 61 2.05 2.36 -9.71
C GLN A 61 0.60 2.70 -9.36
N GLY A 62 0.21 2.47 -8.11
CA GLY A 62 -1.17 2.54 -7.66
C GLY A 62 -1.96 1.28 -8.05
N HIS A 63 -1.27 0.16 -8.21
CA HIS A 63 -1.79 -1.14 -8.63
C HIS A 63 -1.72 -2.09 -7.44
N VAL A 64 -2.71 -1.98 -6.55
CA VAL A 64 -2.83 -2.79 -5.34
C VAL A 64 -2.82 -4.28 -5.70
N ASP A 65 -1.88 -5.02 -5.10
CA ASP A 65 -1.71 -6.45 -5.35
C ASP A 65 -2.65 -7.28 -4.49
N ALA A 66 -2.88 -6.85 -3.25
CA ALA A 66 -3.80 -7.46 -2.30
C ALA A 66 -4.17 -6.49 -1.17
N THR A 67 -5.17 -6.86 -0.39
CA THR A 67 -5.37 -6.29 0.94
C THR A 67 -4.59 -7.07 1.99
N GLY A 68 -4.01 -6.37 2.96
CA GLY A 68 -3.48 -6.95 4.19
C GLY A 68 -4.37 -6.64 5.40
N MET A 69 -4.04 -7.25 6.54
CA MET A 69 -4.70 -7.00 7.82
C MET A 69 -3.65 -6.58 8.85
N VAL A 70 -3.90 -5.48 9.57
CA VAL A 70 -3.03 -5.02 10.64
C VAL A 70 -3.12 -6.00 11.81
N GLU A 71 -2.01 -6.67 12.13
CA GLU A 71 -1.93 -7.64 13.24
C GLU A 71 -1.38 -7.00 14.51
N ILE A 72 -0.40 -6.11 14.37
CA ILE A 72 0.28 -5.48 15.52
C ILE A 72 0.43 -3.99 15.24
N ILE A 73 0.16 -3.19 16.27
CA ILE A 73 0.58 -1.79 16.37
C ILE A 73 1.22 -1.62 17.74
N GLU A 74 2.52 -1.30 17.78
CA GLU A 74 3.26 -1.22 19.03
C GLU A 74 4.22 -0.02 19.05
N PRO A 75 4.08 0.91 20.01
CA PRO A 75 5.04 1.99 20.19
C PRO A 75 6.44 1.47 20.56
N GLN A 76 7.47 2.00 19.90
CA GLN A 76 8.89 1.67 20.11
C GLN A 76 9.69 2.92 20.54
N GLY A 77 9.05 3.83 21.28
CA GLY A 77 9.60 5.14 21.62
C GLY A 77 9.37 6.15 20.49
N GLU A 78 10.39 6.36 19.65
CA GLU A 78 10.39 7.39 18.59
C GLU A 78 9.65 6.98 17.31
N TRP A 79 9.18 5.74 17.24
CA TRP A 79 8.45 5.20 16.09
C TRP A 79 7.44 4.16 16.55
N THR A 80 6.49 3.83 15.68
CA THR A 80 5.49 2.77 15.92
C THR A 80 5.76 1.62 14.98
N ARG A 81 5.92 0.42 15.54
CA ARG A 81 5.98 -0.82 14.77
C ARG A 81 4.58 -1.21 14.34
N MET A 82 4.41 -1.46 13.04
CA MET A 82 3.18 -2.02 12.49
C MET A 82 3.50 -3.32 11.77
N ARG A 83 2.77 -4.39 12.11
CA ARG A 83 2.84 -5.67 11.40
C ARG A 83 1.56 -5.88 10.59
N ILE A 84 1.72 -6.32 9.36
CA ILE A 84 0.61 -6.57 8.44
C ILE A 84 0.70 -8.00 7.93
N LEU A 85 -0.38 -8.75 8.11
CA LEU A 85 -0.58 -10.06 7.48
C LEU A 85 -0.99 -9.86 6.02
N VAL A 86 -0.42 -10.66 5.13
CA VAL A 86 -0.72 -10.62 3.70
C VAL A 86 -0.95 -12.03 3.14
N PRO A 87 -1.58 -12.18 1.97
CA PRO A 87 -1.66 -13.47 1.30
C PRO A 87 -0.27 -14.03 1.00
N ASP A 88 -0.09 -15.35 1.20
CA ASP A 88 1.21 -16.02 1.04
C ASP A 88 1.85 -15.83 -0.35
N ARG A 89 1.04 -15.63 -1.39
CA ARG A 89 1.50 -15.33 -2.76
C ARG A 89 2.30 -14.03 -2.91
N LEU A 90 2.34 -13.18 -1.88
CA LEU A 90 3.15 -11.95 -1.87
C LEU A 90 4.46 -12.12 -1.11
N ALA A 91 4.67 -13.22 -0.36
CA ALA A 91 5.81 -13.38 0.53
C ALA A 91 7.15 -13.21 -0.20
N ASP A 92 7.28 -13.83 -1.36
CA ASP A 92 8.45 -13.86 -2.23
C ASP A 92 8.72 -12.53 -2.97
N GLN A 93 7.82 -11.55 -2.80
CA GLN A 93 7.97 -10.18 -3.32
C GLN A 93 8.30 -9.16 -2.22
N ILE A 94 8.38 -9.59 -0.97
CA ILE A 94 8.63 -8.72 0.19
C ILE A 94 9.95 -9.11 0.83
N ALA A 95 10.88 -8.17 0.91
CA ALA A 95 12.21 -8.39 1.47
C ALA A 95 12.50 -7.40 2.59
N GLU A 96 13.22 -7.84 3.62
CA GLU A 96 13.74 -6.92 4.64
C GLU A 96 14.61 -5.84 3.98
N LYS A 97 14.45 -4.59 4.42
CA LYS A 97 15.05 -3.38 3.82
C LYS A 97 14.59 -3.06 2.39
N GLY A 98 13.67 -3.86 1.84
CA GLY A 98 12.97 -3.57 0.60
C GLY A 98 11.91 -2.49 0.78
N SER A 99 11.43 -1.98 -0.34
CA SER A 99 10.31 -1.04 -0.39
C SER A 99 8.97 -1.76 -0.45
N ILE A 100 7.98 -1.17 0.21
CA ILE A 100 6.59 -1.63 0.15
C ILE A 100 5.64 -0.43 0.24
N THR A 101 4.48 -0.54 -0.37
CA THR A 101 3.43 0.48 -0.29
C THR A 101 2.26 -0.02 0.53
N VAL A 102 1.86 0.76 1.55
CA VAL A 102 0.68 0.49 2.39
C VAL A 102 -0.26 1.68 2.33
N ASP A 103 -1.48 1.46 1.84
CA ASP A 103 -2.47 2.53 1.58
C ASP A 103 -1.87 3.74 0.82
N GLY A 104 -0.99 3.48 -0.14
CA GLY A 104 -0.31 4.52 -0.93
C GLY A 104 0.88 5.17 -0.24
N VAL A 105 1.24 4.77 0.98
CA VAL A 105 2.42 5.28 1.68
C VAL A 105 3.62 4.38 1.37
N SER A 106 4.68 4.97 0.79
CA SER A 106 5.96 4.29 0.60
C SER A 106 6.66 4.09 1.93
N LEU A 107 7.00 2.84 2.26
CA LEU A 107 7.63 2.43 3.52
C LEU A 107 8.80 1.49 3.27
N THR A 108 9.67 1.39 4.28
CA THR A 108 10.77 0.42 4.32
C THR A 108 10.39 -0.76 5.21
N VAL A 109 10.51 -1.98 4.68
CA VAL A 109 10.25 -3.20 5.43
C VAL A 109 11.33 -3.41 6.49
N THR A 110 10.93 -3.58 7.74
CA THR A 110 11.85 -3.78 8.88
C THR A 110 12.04 -5.23 9.26
N ALA A 111 11.05 -6.09 8.98
CA ALA A 111 11.12 -7.53 9.17
C ALA A 111 10.09 -8.24 8.28
N VAL A 112 10.31 -9.52 8.02
CA VAL A 112 9.39 -10.41 7.29
C VAL A 112 9.27 -11.75 8.00
N ASN A 113 8.23 -12.51 7.66
CA ASN A 113 8.04 -13.86 8.17
C ASN A 113 9.20 -14.80 7.83
N GLN A 114 9.36 -15.86 8.63
CA GLN A 114 10.29 -16.94 8.30
C GLN A 114 9.71 -17.78 7.14
N PRO A 115 10.57 -18.31 6.25
CA PRO A 115 10.11 -19.21 5.19
C PRO A 115 9.29 -20.38 5.74
N GLY A 116 8.18 -20.70 5.08
CA GLY A 116 7.27 -21.78 5.48
C GLY A 116 6.27 -21.42 6.59
N THR A 117 6.19 -20.15 6.98
CA THR A 117 5.16 -19.63 7.88
C THR A 117 4.23 -18.66 7.15
N SER A 118 3.07 -18.34 7.72
CA SER A 118 2.12 -17.37 7.15
C SER A 118 2.79 -16.04 6.83
N ALA A 119 2.49 -15.47 5.67
CA ALA A 119 3.15 -14.26 5.21
C ALA A 119 2.77 -13.01 6.00
N TRP A 120 3.79 -12.30 6.46
CA TRP A 120 3.64 -11.01 7.12
C TRP A 120 4.90 -10.17 6.94
N PHE A 121 4.73 -8.86 7.06
CA PHE A 121 5.86 -7.94 7.09
C PHE A 121 5.64 -6.88 8.17
N GLU A 122 6.74 -6.29 8.62
CA GLU A 122 6.74 -5.17 9.54
C GLU A 122 7.29 -3.92 8.88
N VAL A 123 6.79 -2.77 9.33
CA VAL A 123 7.25 -1.44 8.97
C VAL A 123 7.40 -0.59 10.22
N GLY A 124 8.28 0.40 10.14
CA GLY A 124 8.39 1.44 11.16
C GLY A 124 7.75 2.74 10.72
N LEU A 125 6.81 3.25 11.52
CA LEU A 125 6.10 4.50 11.26
C LEU A 125 6.64 5.60 12.18
N ILE A 126 7.25 6.61 11.57
CA ILE A 126 7.72 7.81 12.28
C ILE A 126 6.55 8.78 12.56
N PRO A 127 6.69 9.72 13.52
CA PRO A 127 5.58 10.58 13.95
C PRO A 127 4.91 11.35 12.80
N VAL A 128 5.69 11.88 11.86
CA VAL A 128 5.12 12.62 10.70
C VAL A 128 4.30 11.72 9.78
N THR A 129 4.69 10.45 9.61
CA THR A 129 3.91 9.49 8.82
C THR A 129 2.59 9.18 9.50
N LEU A 130 2.60 8.97 10.82
CA LEU A 130 1.40 8.71 11.60
C LEU A 130 0.43 9.90 11.56
N THR A 131 0.93 11.13 11.67
CA THR A 131 0.06 12.33 11.69
C THR A 131 -0.40 12.78 10.31
N SER A 132 0.37 12.49 9.24
CA SER A 132 0.09 12.97 7.88
C SER A 132 -0.66 11.95 7.02
N THR A 133 -0.88 10.74 7.51
CA THR A 133 -1.53 9.65 6.75
C THR A 133 -2.59 8.96 7.59
N ARG A 134 -3.51 8.26 6.93
CA ARG A 134 -4.53 7.41 7.58
C ARG A 134 -3.89 6.34 8.50
N LEU A 135 -2.62 5.99 8.28
CA LEU A 135 -1.94 4.93 9.05
C LEU A 135 -1.93 5.22 10.56
N GLY A 136 -1.92 6.48 10.99
CA GLY A 136 -1.98 6.84 12.41
C GLY A 136 -3.35 6.63 13.07
N GLY A 137 -4.41 6.44 12.29
CA GLY A 137 -5.76 6.13 12.77
C GLY A 137 -6.14 4.65 12.67
N LEU A 138 -5.22 3.78 12.22
CA LEU A 138 -5.48 2.35 12.10
C LEU A 138 -5.45 1.65 13.47
N HIS A 139 -6.22 0.58 13.57
CA HIS A 139 -6.27 -0.34 14.71
C HIS A 139 -5.94 -1.76 14.27
N VAL A 140 -5.61 -2.62 15.23
CA VAL A 140 -5.46 -4.06 14.97
C VAL A 140 -6.78 -4.60 14.41
N GLY A 141 -6.69 -5.37 13.33
CA GLY A 141 -7.83 -5.89 12.56
C GLY A 141 -8.20 -5.05 11.34
N ASP A 142 -7.69 -3.81 11.22
CA ASP A 142 -8.00 -2.96 10.09
C ASP A 142 -7.38 -3.48 8.79
N ARG A 143 -8.09 -3.21 7.69
CA ARG A 143 -7.72 -3.64 6.34
C ARG A 143 -6.98 -2.53 5.60
N VAL A 144 -5.84 -2.87 5.03
CA VAL A 144 -5.00 -1.94 4.26
C VAL A 144 -4.75 -2.46 2.84
N ASN A 145 -4.57 -1.56 1.88
CA ASN A 145 -4.10 -1.91 0.55
C ASN A 145 -2.59 -2.10 0.57
N VAL A 146 -2.10 -3.15 -0.10
CA VAL A 146 -0.67 -3.45 -0.23
C VAL A 146 -0.30 -3.52 -1.71
N GLU A 147 0.73 -2.77 -2.08
CA GLU A 147 1.42 -2.87 -3.36
C GLU A 147 2.89 -3.20 -3.10
N THR A 148 3.39 -4.29 -3.67
CA THR A 148 4.81 -4.67 -3.59
C THR A 148 5.62 -3.86 -4.59
N ASP A 149 6.93 -3.71 -4.34
CA ASP A 149 7.82 -3.04 -5.29
C ASP A 149 7.71 -3.67 -6.69
N VAL A 150 7.56 -2.82 -7.71
CA VAL A 150 7.50 -3.23 -9.11
C VAL A 150 8.73 -4.03 -9.53
N LEU A 151 9.91 -3.73 -8.96
CA LEU A 151 11.14 -4.48 -9.21
C LEU A 151 11.00 -5.94 -8.76
N ALA A 152 10.40 -6.19 -7.59
CA ALA A 152 10.17 -7.54 -7.08
C ALA A 152 9.25 -8.34 -8.00
N LYS A 153 8.20 -7.71 -8.56
CA LYS A 153 7.29 -8.34 -9.52
C LYS A 153 8.02 -8.78 -10.79
N TYR A 154 8.87 -7.93 -11.34
CA TYR A 154 9.65 -8.27 -12.54
C TYR A 154 10.71 -9.34 -12.26
N VAL A 155 11.39 -9.29 -11.11
CA VAL A 155 12.34 -10.34 -10.71
C VAL A 155 11.62 -11.69 -10.55
N ALA A 156 10.49 -11.72 -9.84
CA ALA A 156 9.68 -12.93 -9.69
C ALA A 156 9.23 -13.50 -11.05
N ARG A 157 8.78 -12.63 -11.97
CA ARG A 157 8.41 -13.05 -13.33
C ARG A 157 9.59 -13.60 -14.11
N LEU A 158 10.75 -12.97 -14.02
CA LEU A 158 11.97 -13.43 -14.70
C LEU A 158 12.43 -14.79 -14.18
N LEU A 159 12.37 -15.03 -12.88
CA LEU A 159 12.71 -16.33 -12.28
C LEU A 159 11.71 -17.42 -12.72
N ALA A 160 10.41 -17.11 -12.72
CA ALA A 160 9.37 -18.05 -13.13
C ALA A 160 9.46 -18.47 -14.60
N VAL A 161 9.91 -17.59 -15.49
CA VAL A 161 10.07 -17.88 -16.93
C VAL A 161 11.49 -18.36 -17.26
N GLY A 162 12.50 -17.88 -16.55
CA GLY A 162 13.91 -18.19 -16.75
C GLY A 162 14.31 -19.58 -16.25
N GLY A 163 13.64 -20.10 -15.21
CA GLY A 163 13.79 -21.49 -14.79
C GLY A 163 13.23 -22.52 -15.77
N ALA A 164 12.58 -22.07 -16.86
CA ALA A 164 12.07 -22.90 -17.94
C ALA A 164 12.97 -22.92 -19.19
N ARG A 165 14.21 -22.43 -19.09
CA ARG A 165 15.24 -22.52 -20.15
C ARG A 165 16.38 -23.45 -19.76
#